data_AF-A0A349LHJ5-F1
#
_entry.id   AF-A0A349LHJ5-F1
#
_cell.length_a   1.000
_cell.length_b   1.000
_cell.length_c   1.000
_cell.angle_alpha   90.00
_cell.angle_beta   90.00
_cell.angle_gamma   90.00
#
_symmetry.space_group_name_H-M   'P 1'
#
loop_
_entity.id
_entity.type
_entity.pdbx_description
1 polymer ?
#
loop_
_entity_poly.entity_id
_entity_poly.type
_entity_poly.pdbx_seq_one_letter_code
_entity_poly.pdbx_strand_id
1 'polypeptide(L)'
;MQIKEPVCRVRKTAGILTSRNRLMLDEKPCEVVVTVNEEDVDGIPIGLIERGVRAALRCESVKKAEVSVTLLDDLRILEMNALYLDRERTTDVIAFSLGGDAGVIGDVYIGYERARRQASELGESWEVELVRLAIHGVLHVLGYDHPDGPERTESKMFSLQERLVAQLMADESRM
;
A
#
# COMPACT_ATOMS: atom_id res chain seq x y z
N MET A 1 -1.26 -24.19 19.05
CA MET A 1 -1.63 -23.10 18.14
C MET A 1 -1.60 -21.80 18.94
N GLN A 2 -0.46 -21.12 18.97
CA GLN A 2 -0.28 -19.90 19.77
C GLN A 2 -0.49 -18.68 18.87
N ILE A 3 -1.60 -18.01 19.10
CA ILE A 3 -1.93 -16.69 18.55
C ILE A 3 -1.01 -15.70 19.27
N LYS A 4 -0.03 -15.13 18.57
CA LYS A 4 0.78 -14.01 19.10
C LYS A 4 0.03 -12.72 18.85
N GLU A 5 -0.47 -12.09 19.89
CA GLU A 5 -0.98 -10.73 19.82
C GLU A 5 0.18 -9.71 19.68
N PRO A 6 0.08 -8.71 18.80
CA PRO A 6 0.90 -7.51 18.93
C PRO A 6 0.26 -6.57 19.94
N VAL A 7 0.91 -6.48 21.11
CA VAL A 7 0.56 -5.58 22.21
C VAL A 7 0.75 -4.12 21.76
N CYS A 8 -0.34 -3.44 21.41
CA CYS A 8 -0.36 -1.99 21.33
C CYS A 8 -0.43 -1.42 22.77
N ARG A 9 0.73 -1.17 23.38
CA ARG A 9 0.83 -0.48 24.67
C ARG A 9 0.99 1.01 24.45
N VAL A 10 -0.13 1.73 24.53
CA VAL A 10 -0.14 3.20 24.69
C VAL A 10 0.45 3.54 26.07
N ARG A 11 1.70 4.01 26.13
CA ARG A 11 2.25 4.60 27.36
C ARG A 11 1.78 6.06 27.48
N LYS A 12 0.83 6.30 28.39
CA LYS A 12 0.64 7.62 29.00
C LYS A 12 1.74 7.82 30.05
N THR A 13 2.58 8.83 29.89
CA THR A 13 3.33 9.42 31.01
C THR A 13 3.17 10.93 30.94
N ALA A 14 2.58 11.47 32.01
CA ALA A 14 2.54 12.88 32.30
C ALA A 14 3.97 13.38 32.57
N GLY A 15 4.30 14.53 31.99
CA GLY A 15 5.57 15.22 32.22
C GLY A 15 5.45 16.64 31.68
N ILE A 16 5.15 17.59 32.56
CA ILE A 16 5.29 19.01 32.28
C ILE A 16 6.79 19.31 32.28
N LEU A 17 7.37 19.60 31.12
CA LEU A 17 8.64 20.33 31.04
C LEU A 17 8.73 21.12 29.74
N THR A 18 9.19 22.34 29.93
CA THR A 18 9.25 23.48 29.05
C THR A 18 10.38 23.39 28.01
N SER A 19 10.24 24.22 26.98
CA SER A 19 11.32 24.72 26.11
C SER A 19 11.81 23.80 24.99
N ARG A 20 11.46 24.21 23.75
CA ARG A 20 12.20 24.01 22.49
C ARG A 20 13.26 22.92 22.53
N ASN A 21 12.88 21.69 22.17
CA ASN A 21 13.88 20.77 21.65
C ASN A 21 13.30 19.99 20.47
N ARG A 22 13.94 20.26 19.33
CA ARG A 22 13.73 19.65 18.02
C ARG A 22 13.75 18.13 18.20
N LEU A 23 12.65 17.47 17.83
CA LEU A 23 12.60 16.02 17.64
C LEU A 23 13.66 15.67 16.59
N MET A 24 14.87 15.36 17.04
CA MET A 24 15.81 14.55 16.29
C MET A 24 15.21 13.15 16.26
N LEU A 25 14.39 12.89 15.25
CA LEU A 25 14.15 11.54 14.78
C LEU A 25 15.49 11.05 14.28
N ASP A 26 15.97 9.96 14.85
CA ASP A 26 17.19 9.28 14.44
C ASP A 26 16.90 8.63 13.07
N GLU A 27 16.99 9.45 12.01
CA GLU A 27 16.71 9.08 10.61
C GLU A 27 17.80 8.16 10.09
N LYS A 28 17.75 6.88 10.43
CA LYS A 28 18.38 5.88 9.56
C LYS A 28 17.54 5.83 8.29
N PRO A 29 18.12 6.11 7.10
CA PRO A 29 17.37 6.10 5.86
C PRO A 29 16.79 4.70 5.67
N CYS A 30 15.47 4.61 5.57
CA CYS A 30 14.83 3.39 5.12
C CYS A 30 15.35 3.11 3.71
N GLU A 31 16.13 2.03 3.56
CA GLU A 31 16.56 1.53 2.25
C GLU A 31 15.32 0.93 1.59
N VAL A 32 14.52 1.82 1.00
CA VAL A 32 13.24 1.51 0.37
C VAL A 32 13.39 1.82 -1.10
N VAL A 33 13.52 0.75 -1.87
CA VAL A 33 13.51 0.79 -3.33
C VAL A 33 12.08 0.50 -3.76
N VAL A 34 11.48 1.46 -4.45
CA VAL A 34 10.19 1.28 -5.10
C VAL A 34 10.43 1.40 -6.59
N THR A 35 10.14 0.34 -7.31
CA THR A 35 10.20 0.34 -8.78
C THR A 35 8.76 0.35 -9.27
N VAL A 36 8.42 1.29 -10.15
CA VAL A 36 7.11 1.31 -10.82
C VAL A 36 7.33 1.00 -12.29
N ASN A 37 6.77 -0.10 -12.77
CA ASN A 37 6.82 -0.49 -14.17
C ASN A 37 5.46 -0.22 -14.83
N GLU A 38 5.50 0.31 -16.05
CA GLU A 38 4.34 0.53 -16.90
C GLU A 38 4.57 -0.11 -18.26
N GLU A 39 3.51 -0.66 -18.83
CA GLU A 39 3.50 -1.16 -20.20
C GLU A 39 2.36 -0.45 -20.93
N ASP A 40 2.71 0.39 -21.89
CA ASP A 40 1.81 1.00 -22.87
C ASP A 40 0.66 1.87 -22.30
N VAL A 41 0.90 2.61 -21.20
CA VAL A 41 -0.10 3.53 -20.61
C VAL A 41 0.48 4.90 -20.32
N ASP A 42 -0.11 5.94 -20.93
CA ASP A 42 0.21 7.33 -20.63
C ASP A 42 -0.52 7.86 -19.39
N GLY A 43 0.13 8.79 -18.68
CA GLY A 43 -0.49 9.58 -17.61
C GLY A 43 -0.47 8.95 -16.23
N ILE A 44 0.30 7.88 -16.02
CA ILE A 44 0.40 7.22 -14.71
C ILE A 44 1.08 8.15 -13.70
N PRO A 45 0.48 8.41 -12.53
CA PRO A 45 1.08 9.24 -11.51
C PRO A 45 2.11 8.46 -10.68
N ILE A 46 3.24 8.10 -11.31
CA ILE A 46 4.30 7.27 -10.70
C ILE A 46 4.74 7.85 -9.34
N GLY A 47 4.91 9.17 -9.25
CA GLY A 47 5.30 9.83 -8.00
C GLY A 47 4.26 9.71 -6.89
N LEU A 48 2.96 9.68 -7.21
CA LEU A 48 1.91 9.45 -6.21
C LEU A 48 1.91 8.02 -5.71
N ILE A 49 2.05 7.05 -6.63
CA ILE A 49 2.13 5.63 -6.31
C ILE A 49 3.32 5.39 -5.38
N GLU A 50 4.50 5.86 -5.75
CA GLU A 50 5.72 5.71 -4.95
C GLU A 50 5.53 6.29 -3.54
N ARG A 51 4.94 7.48 -3.43
CA ARG A 51 4.69 8.09 -2.12
C ARG A 51 3.67 7.31 -1.29
N GLY A 52 2.63 6.76 -1.92
CA GLY A 52 1.64 5.90 -1.26
C GLY A 52 2.29 4.64 -0.69
N VAL A 53 3.08 3.93 -1.51
CA VAL A 53 3.86 2.76 -1.08
C VAL A 53 4.79 3.11 0.08
N ARG A 54 5.58 4.18 -0.05
CA ARG A 54 6.48 4.63 1.03
C ARG A 54 5.72 5.04 2.29
N ALA A 55 4.53 5.61 2.18
CA ALA A 55 3.71 5.98 3.34
C ALA A 55 3.24 4.75 4.12
N ALA A 56 2.81 3.68 3.42
CA ALA A 56 2.46 2.42 4.05
C ALA A 56 3.66 1.79 4.77
N LEU A 57 4.82 1.71 4.09
CA LEU A 57 6.06 1.15 4.67
C LEU A 57 6.54 1.94 5.90
N ARG A 58 6.48 3.28 5.86
CA ARG A 58 6.83 4.13 7.00
C ARG A 58 5.87 3.97 8.17
N CYS A 59 4.57 3.83 7.89
CA CYS A 59 3.56 3.64 8.93
C CYS A 59 3.85 2.39 9.78
N GLU A 60 4.29 1.31 9.13
CA GLU A 60 4.68 0.06 9.80
C GLU A 60 6.14 0.05 10.30
N SER A 61 6.84 1.19 10.25
CA SER A 61 8.22 1.34 10.72
C SER A 61 9.20 0.35 10.07
N VAL A 62 8.96 0.00 8.80
CA VAL A 62 9.81 -0.93 8.03
C VAL A 62 11.15 -0.26 7.74
N LYS A 63 12.24 -0.91 8.17
CA LYS A 63 13.60 -0.36 8.05
C LYS A 63 14.26 -0.64 6.69
N LYS A 64 13.90 -1.75 6.06
CA LYS A 64 14.43 -2.19 4.77
C LYS A 64 13.32 -2.87 3.98
N ALA A 65 13.05 -2.37 2.78
CA ALA A 65 12.06 -2.95 1.90
C ALA A 65 12.44 -2.78 0.42
N GLU A 66 12.13 -3.77 -0.38
CA GLU A 66 12.19 -3.70 -1.84
C GLU A 66 10.81 -4.08 -2.35
N VAL A 67 10.12 -3.11 -2.94
CA VAL A 67 8.76 -3.32 -3.46
C VAL A 67 8.73 -2.94 -4.92
N SER A 68 8.32 -3.88 -5.77
CA SER A 68 8.03 -3.59 -7.17
C SER A 68 6.52 -3.41 -7.33
N VAL A 69 6.11 -2.35 -8.03
CA VAL A 69 4.73 -2.13 -8.46
C VAL A 69 4.71 -2.19 -9.98
N THR A 70 3.91 -3.07 -10.56
CA THR A 70 3.79 -3.22 -12.01
C THR A 70 2.34 -3.05 -12.43
N LEU A 71 2.10 -2.16 -13.40
CA LEU A 71 0.77 -1.90 -13.93
C LEU A 71 0.53 -2.79 -15.15
N LEU A 72 -0.59 -3.50 -15.13
CA LEU A 72 -0.97 -4.48 -16.16
C LEU A 72 -2.35 -4.15 -16.72
N ASP A 73 -2.55 -4.47 -18.00
CA ASP A 73 -3.87 -4.45 -18.64
C ASP A 73 -4.73 -5.64 -18.15
N ASP A 74 -6.01 -5.65 -18.54
CA ASP A 74 -6.95 -6.71 -18.14
C ASP A 74 -6.51 -8.10 -18.62
N LEU A 75 -5.91 -8.19 -19.81
CA LEU A 75 -5.47 -9.47 -20.39
C LEU A 75 -4.34 -10.07 -19.56
N ARG A 76 -3.32 -9.27 -19.25
CA ARG A 76 -2.14 -9.73 -18.50
C ARG A 76 -2.45 -10.03 -17.05
N ILE A 77 -3.29 -9.23 -16.39
CA ILE A 77 -3.66 -9.52 -15.00
C ILE A 77 -4.54 -10.77 -14.91
N LEU A 78 -5.38 -11.04 -15.91
CA LEU A 78 -6.13 -12.29 -16.04
C LEU A 78 -5.18 -13.48 -16.19
N GLU A 79 -4.21 -13.39 -17.11
CA GLU A 79 -3.19 -14.43 -17.31
C GLU A 79 -2.40 -14.69 -16.03
N MET A 80 -1.95 -13.64 -15.33
CA MET A 80 -1.26 -13.80 -14.05
C MET A 80 -2.11 -14.45 -12.98
N ASN A 81 -3.39 -14.06 -12.85
CA ASN A 81 -4.28 -14.63 -11.85
C ASN A 81 -4.56 -16.12 -12.12
N ALA A 82 -4.68 -16.51 -13.39
CA ALA A 82 -4.80 -17.90 -13.79
C ALA A 82 -3.50 -18.68 -13.50
N LEU A 83 -2.35 -18.15 -13.93
CA LEU A 83 -1.06 -18.84 -13.83
C LEU A 83 -0.57 -19.05 -12.39
N TYR A 84 -0.75 -18.05 -11.52
CA TYR A 84 -0.14 -18.04 -10.18
C TYR A 84 -1.13 -18.29 -9.04
N LEU A 85 -2.43 -18.03 -9.25
CA LEU A 85 -3.46 -18.14 -8.21
C LEU A 85 -4.58 -19.13 -8.58
N ASP A 86 -4.50 -19.81 -9.73
CA ASP A 86 -5.49 -20.77 -10.24
C ASP A 86 -6.91 -20.18 -10.31
N ARG A 87 -6.98 -18.91 -10.75
CA ARG A 87 -8.22 -18.13 -10.83
C ARG A 87 -8.39 -17.50 -12.20
N GLU A 88 -9.31 -18.05 -12.99
CA GLU A 88 -9.66 -17.56 -14.34
C GLU A 88 -10.58 -16.33 -14.29
N ARG A 89 -10.15 -15.26 -13.60
CA ARG A 89 -10.89 -13.98 -13.56
C ARG A 89 -9.94 -12.79 -13.47
N THR A 90 -10.34 -11.64 -14.01
CA THR A 90 -9.62 -10.38 -13.75
C THR A 90 -9.71 -10.03 -12.27
N THR A 91 -8.65 -9.45 -11.71
CA THR A 91 -8.62 -8.89 -10.36
C THR A 91 -8.10 -7.46 -10.41
N ASP A 92 -8.27 -6.71 -9.34
CA ASP A 92 -7.77 -5.34 -9.20
C ASP A 92 -6.29 -5.32 -8.83
N VAL A 93 -5.88 -6.20 -7.92
CA VAL A 93 -4.49 -6.30 -7.47
C VAL A 93 -4.09 -7.76 -7.18
N ILE A 94 -2.83 -8.08 -7.47
CA ILE A 94 -2.15 -9.32 -7.05
C ILE A 94 -0.90 -8.91 -6.30
N ALA A 95 -0.70 -9.44 -5.09
CA ALA A 95 0.46 -9.15 -4.28
C ALA A 95 1.19 -10.44 -3.90
N PHE A 96 2.50 -10.50 -4.14
CA PHE A 96 3.36 -11.58 -3.71
C PHE A 96 4.31 -11.09 -2.64
N SER A 97 4.25 -11.69 -1.46
CA SER A 97 5.26 -11.50 -0.42
C SER A 97 6.34 -12.56 -0.62
N LEU A 98 7.50 -12.15 -1.12
CA LEU A 98 8.59 -13.07 -1.45
C LEU A 98 9.43 -13.47 -0.24
N GLY A 99 9.34 -12.68 0.85
CA GLY A 99 10.12 -12.88 2.06
C GLY A 99 11.61 -12.63 1.85
N GLY A 100 12.34 -12.38 2.93
CA GLY A 100 13.79 -12.19 2.88
C GLY A 100 14.38 -12.04 4.27
N ASP A 101 15.60 -12.54 4.45
CA ASP A 101 16.29 -12.56 5.76
C ASP A 101 16.63 -11.14 6.28
N ALA A 102 16.52 -10.11 5.45
CA ALA A 102 16.99 -8.75 5.74
C ALA A 102 15.94 -7.65 5.56
N GLY A 103 14.69 -7.94 5.17
CA GLY A 103 13.69 -6.92 4.90
C GLY A 103 12.42 -7.44 4.23
N VAL A 104 11.50 -6.52 3.94
CA VAL A 104 10.26 -6.83 3.20
C VAL A 104 10.58 -6.83 1.71
N ILE A 105 10.34 -7.94 1.03
CA ILE A 105 10.45 -8.03 -0.43
C ILE A 105 9.11 -8.46 -0.98
N GLY A 106 8.56 -7.71 -1.92
CA GLY A 106 7.32 -8.09 -2.56
C GLY A 106 7.04 -7.42 -3.88
N ASP A 107 6.26 -8.11 -4.69
CA ASP A 107 5.79 -7.64 -5.99
C ASP A 107 4.29 -7.38 -5.92
N VAL A 108 3.87 -6.22 -6.42
CA VAL A 108 2.49 -5.78 -6.49
C VAL A 108 2.13 -5.53 -7.95
N TYR A 109 1.14 -6.25 -8.45
CA TYR A 109 0.63 -6.12 -9.82
C TYR A 109 -0.77 -5.51 -9.77
N ILE A 110 -0.98 -4.40 -10.48
CA ILE A 110 -2.22 -3.63 -10.43
C ILE A 110 -2.85 -3.59 -11.82
N GLY A 111 -4.13 -3.94 -11.92
CA GLY A 111 -4.92 -3.87 -13.15
C GLY A 111 -5.40 -2.45 -13.41
N TYR A 112 -4.71 -1.68 -14.26
CA TYR A 112 -5.01 -0.25 -14.41
C TYR A 112 -6.36 0.03 -15.09
N GLU A 113 -6.83 -0.84 -15.98
CA GLU A 113 -8.14 -0.71 -16.64
C GLU A 113 -9.28 -0.91 -15.64
N ARG A 114 -9.09 -1.84 -14.70
CA ARG A 114 -10.02 -2.04 -13.59
C ARG A 114 -10.02 -0.85 -12.63
N ALA A 115 -8.85 -0.31 -12.29
CA ALA A 115 -8.75 0.91 -11.49
C ALA A 115 -9.51 2.09 -12.13
N ARG A 116 -9.40 2.27 -13.46
CA ARG A 116 -10.17 3.29 -14.20
C ARG A 116 -11.68 3.08 -14.09
N ARG A 117 -12.16 1.84 -14.25
CA ARG A 117 -13.60 1.51 -14.10
C ARG A 117 -14.08 1.79 -12.68
N GLN A 118 -13.35 1.33 -11.67
CA GLN A 118 -13.68 1.55 -10.25
C GLN A 118 -13.71 3.04 -9.89
N ALA A 119 -12.72 3.81 -10.33
CA ALA A 119 -12.70 5.25 -10.13
C ALA A 119 -13.93 5.94 -10.73
N SER A 120 -14.32 5.56 -11.95
CA SER A 120 -15.54 6.08 -12.59
C SER A 120 -16.81 5.71 -11.85
N GLU A 121 -16.91 4.50 -11.29
CA GLU A 121 -18.06 4.03 -10.52
C GLU A 121 -18.18 4.75 -9.17
N LEU A 122 -17.03 5.06 -8.54
CA LEU A 122 -16.95 5.78 -7.26
C LEU A 122 -17.06 7.31 -7.42
N GLY A 123 -16.96 7.82 -8.65
CA GLY A 123 -16.89 9.27 -8.90
C GLY A 123 -15.58 9.90 -8.39
N GLU A 124 -14.52 9.11 -8.29
CA GLU A 124 -13.18 9.53 -7.88
C GLU A 124 -12.23 9.59 -9.08
N SER A 125 -11.07 10.24 -8.89
CA SER A 125 -10.04 10.25 -9.92
C SER A 125 -9.33 8.89 -9.98
N TRP A 126 -8.96 8.44 -11.17
CA TRP A 126 -8.27 7.16 -11.35
C TRP A 126 -6.87 7.16 -10.71
N GLU A 127 -6.26 8.33 -10.53
CA GLU A 127 -5.02 8.51 -9.77
C GLU A 127 -5.21 8.13 -8.29
N VAL A 128 -6.33 8.54 -7.68
CA VAL A 128 -6.68 8.17 -6.29
C VAL A 128 -6.84 6.66 -6.18
N GLU A 129 -7.55 6.05 -7.13
CA GLU A 129 -7.77 4.60 -7.11
C GLU A 129 -6.47 3.81 -7.32
N LEU A 130 -5.57 4.25 -8.21
CA LEU A 130 -4.27 3.62 -8.36
C LEU A 130 -3.44 3.67 -7.08
N VAL A 131 -3.43 4.82 -6.40
CA VAL A 131 -2.75 4.96 -5.10
C VAL A 131 -3.39 4.05 -4.05
N ARG A 132 -4.73 3.98 -4.03
CA ARG A 132 -5.48 3.09 -3.13
C ARG A 132 -5.08 1.63 -3.36
N LEU A 133 -5.04 1.16 -4.62
CA LEU A 133 -4.63 -0.20 -4.98
C LEU A 133 -3.14 -0.47 -4.70
N ALA A 134 -2.26 0.52 -4.88
CA ALA A 134 -0.85 0.37 -4.53
C ALA A 134 -0.64 0.22 -3.02
N ILE A 135 -1.30 1.06 -2.22
CA ILE A 135 -1.30 0.92 -0.76
C ILE A 135 -1.90 -0.43 -0.36
N HIS A 136 -3.00 -0.82 -0.98
CA HIS A 136 -3.65 -2.10 -0.74
C HIS A 136 -2.71 -3.29 -0.96
N GLY A 137 -2.06 -3.35 -2.12
CA GLY A 137 -1.11 -4.42 -2.45
C GLY A 137 0.06 -4.48 -1.47
N VAL A 138 0.62 -3.32 -1.09
CA VAL A 138 1.71 -3.25 -0.10
C VAL A 138 1.26 -3.71 1.28
N LEU A 139 0.05 -3.36 1.71
CA LEU A 139 -0.48 -3.85 2.98
C LEU A 139 -0.60 -5.37 2.98
N HIS A 140 -1.02 -5.98 1.86
CA HIS A 140 -0.97 -7.44 1.71
C HIS A 140 0.46 -8.01 1.77
N VAL A 141 1.44 -7.37 1.11
CA VAL A 141 2.85 -7.76 1.21
C VAL A 141 3.35 -7.74 2.66
N LEU A 142 2.87 -6.78 3.46
CA LEU A 142 3.17 -6.62 4.89
C LEU A 142 2.40 -7.61 5.79
N GLY A 143 1.56 -8.46 5.22
CA GLY A 143 0.82 -9.50 5.94
C GLY A 143 -0.53 -9.05 6.50
N TYR A 144 -1.04 -7.89 6.07
CA TYR A 144 -2.44 -7.54 6.32
C TYR A 144 -3.35 -8.36 5.41
N ASP A 145 -4.54 -8.66 5.91
CA ASP A 145 -5.58 -9.35 5.17
C ASP A 145 -6.94 -8.73 5.52
N HIS A 146 -7.92 -8.92 4.64
CA HIS A 146 -9.28 -8.46 4.86
C HIS A 146 -10.29 -9.52 4.38
N PRO A 147 -11.47 -9.62 5.01
CA PRO A 147 -12.54 -10.45 4.48
C PRO A 147 -13.10 -9.85 3.19
N ASP A 148 -13.63 -10.70 2.32
CA ASP A 148 -14.44 -10.27 1.19
C ASP A 148 -15.83 -9.79 1.66
N GLY A 149 -16.50 -8.98 0.84
CA GLY A 149 -17.88 -8.57 1.09
C GLY A 149 -18.03 -7.40 2.08
N PRO A 150 -19.19 -7.27 2.74
CA PRO A 150 -19.52 -6.07 3.53
C PRO A 150 -18.62 -5.88 4.75
N GLU A 151 -18.07 -6.96 5.30
CA GLU A 151 -17.16 -6.92 6.46
C GLU A 151 -15.79 -6.33 6.11
N ARG A 152 -15.47 -6.16 4.82
CA ARG A 152 -14.21 -5.56 4.35
C ARG A 152 -13.94 -4.21 4.98
N THR A 153 -14.97 -3.36 5.08
CA THR A 153 -14.87 -1.98 5.58
C THR A 153 -14.60 -1.91 7.08
N GLU A 154 -14.87 -2.98 7.81
CA GLU A 154 -14.60 -3.10 9.24
C GLU A 154 -13.17 -3.59 9.53
N SER A 155 -12.45 -4.04 8.49
CA SER A 155 -11.09 -4.54 8.65
C SER A 155 -10.10 -3.42 9.03
N LYS A 156 -9.09 -3.81 9.81
CA LYS A 156 -7.96 -2.92 10.14
C LYS A 156 -7.23 -2.47 8.88
N MET A 157 -7.09 -3.36 7.90
CA MET A 157 -6.45 -3.08 6.62
C MET A 157 -7.18 -1.97 5.87
N PHE A 158 -8.51 -2.07 5.73
CA PHE A 158 -9.33 -1.05 5.07
C PHE A 158 -9.22 0.31 5.77
N SER A 159 -9.35 0.32 7.10
CA SER A 159 -9.23 1.55 7.89
C SER A 159 -7.86 2.21 7.73
N LEU A 160 -6.79 1.42 7.68
CA LEU A 160 -5.42 1.89 7.48
C LEU A 160 -5.22 2.44 6.06
N GLN A 161 -5.70 1.72 5.05
CA GLN A 161 -5.67 2.12 3.65
C GLN A 161 -6.32 3.48 3.45
N GLU A 162 -7.59 3.63 3.81
CA GLU A 162 -8.33 4.88 3.56
C GLU A 162 -7.72 6.06 4.33
N ARG A 163 -7.17 5.81 5.53
CA ARG A 163 -6.43 6.84 6.27
C ARG A 163 -5.19 7.31 5.51
N LEU A 164 -4.40 6.39 4.96
CA LEU A 164 -3.18 6.72 4.22
C LEU A 164 -3.50 7.43 2.90
N VAL A 165 -4.52 6.97 2.17
CA VAL A 165 -5.02 7.64 0.95
C VAL A 165 -5.45 9.07 1.27
N ALA A 166 -6.30 9.26 2.28
CA ALA A 166 -6.78 10.58 2.66
C ALA A 166 -5.65 11.54 3.08
N GLN A 167 -4.65 11.05 3.81
CA GLN A 167 -3.46 11.83 4.18
C GLN A 167 -2.68 12.26 2.94
N LEU A 168 -2.43 11.33 2.00
CA LEU A 168 -1.68 11.62 0.78
C LEU A 168 -2.36 12.67 -0.09
N MET A 169 -3.68 12.57 -0.26
CA MET A 169 -4.46 13.48 -1.10
C MET A 169 -4.64 14.85 -0.46
N ALA A 170 -4.72 14.92 0.87
CA ALA A 170 -4.72 16.18 1.60
C ALA A 170 -3.37 16.92 1.47
N ASP A 171 -2.26 16.19 1.42
CA ASP A 171 -0.94 16.77 1.23
C ASP A 171 -0.73 17.29 -0.20
N GLU A 172 -1.26 16.60 -1.22
CA GLU A 172 -1.28 17.09 -2.61
C GLU A 172 -2.00 18.42 -2.76
N SER A 173 -3.16 18.55 -2.11
CA SER A 173 -4.00 19.75 -2.22
C SER A 173 -3.38 20.99 -1.54
N ARG A 174 -2.27 20.81 -0.82
CA ARG A 174 -1.58 21.87 -0.06
C ARG A 174 -0.26 22.33 -0.70
N MET A 175 0.18 21.67 -1.77
CA MET A 175 1.35 22.06 -2.57
C MET A 175 0.94 22.95 -3.74
#